data_AF-A0A365YQG2-F1
#
_entry.id   AF-A0A365YQG2-F1
#
_cell.length_a   1.000
_cell.length_b   1.000
_cell.length_c   1.000
_cell.angle_alpha   90.00
_cell.angle_beta   90.00
_cell.angle_gamma   90.00
#
_symmetry.space_group_name_H-M   'P 1'
#
loop_
_entity.id
_entity.type
_entity.pdbx_description
1 polymer ?
#
loop_
_entity_poly.entity_id
_entity_poly.type
_entity_poly.pdbx_seq_one_letter_code
_entity_poly.pdbx_strand_id
1 'polypeptide(L)' 'MNNRTDCIAVCDEHGEALPFTLSPGQMHELPSAYALLDDLPYPPTYVVCDRGYASHKFRE' A
#
# COMPACT_ATOMS: atom_id res chain seq x y z
N MET A 1 25.47 0.22 6.68
CA MET A 1 24.00 0.12 6.88
C MET A 1 23.36 0.63 5.60
N ASN A 2 22.49 -0.15 4.96
CA ASN A 2 21.82 0.28 3.73
C ASN A 2 20.62 1.16 4.12
N ASN A 3 20.70 2.47 3.87
CA ASN A 3 19.61 3.42 4.12
C ASN A 3 18.56 3.34 2.99
N ARG A 4 17.95 2.18 2.80
CA ARG A 4 16.84 2.03 1.88
C ARG A 4 15.58 2.56 2.55
N THR A 5 14.85 3.42 1.86
CA THR A 5 13.49 3.86 2.21
C THR A 5 12.57 3.31 1.13
N ASP A 6 11.45 2.72 1.54
CA ASP A 6 10.40 2.28 0.64
C ASP A 6 9.18 3.21 0.79
N CYS A 7 8.34 3.25 -0.23
CA CYS A 7 7.14 4.06 -0.28
C CYS A 7 5.97 3.14 -0.62
N ILE A 8 4.92 3.21 0.19
CA ILE A 8 3.64 2.56 -0.10
C ILE A 8 2.65 3.67 -0.46
N ALA A 9 1.98 3.55 -1.60
CA ALA A 9 1.00 4.51 -2.07
C ALA A 9 -0.25 3.78 -2.55
N VAL A 10 -1.40 4.40 -2.36
CA VAL A 10 -2.66 4.03 -3.02
C VAL A 10 -2.89 5.03 -4.15
N CYS A 11 -3.26 4.52 -5.32
CA CYS A 11 -3.62 5.34 -6.46
C CYS A 11 -5.07 5.09 -6.88
N ASP A 12 -5.69 6.08 -7.53
CA ASP A 12 -6.96 5.88 -8.20
C ASP A 12 -6.83 5.09 -9.52
N GLU A 13 -7.94 4.87 -10.23
CA GLU A 13 -7.94 4.17 -11.52
C GLU A 13 -7.16 4.88 -12.63
N HIS A 14 -6.85 6.16 -12.48
CA HIS A 14 -6.06 6.95 -13.42
C HIS A 14 -4.56 6.93 -13.09
N GLY A 15 -4.19 6.36 -11.93
CA GLY A 15 -2.82 6.30 -11.45
C GLY A 15 -2.40 7.51 -10.63
N GLU A 16 -3.33 8.40 -10.27
CA GLU A 16 -3.07 9.53 -9.40
C GLU A 16 -2.89 9.05 -7.96
N ALA A 17 -1.81 9.48 -7.31
CA ALA A 17 -1.54 9.11 -5.93
C ALA A 17 -2.52 9.81 -4.97
N LEU A 18 -3.19 9.01 -4.14
CA LEU A 18 -4.10 9.46 -3.10
C LEU A 18 -3.32 9.56 -1.77
N PRO A 19 -3.38 8.65 -0.79
CA PRO A 19 -2.45 8.68 0.34
C PRO A 19 -1.19 7.82 0.09
N PHE A 20 -0.08 8.20 0.74
CA PHE A 20 1.16 7.43 0.75
C PHE A 20 1.86 7.50 2.12
N THR A 21 2.75 6.54 2.38
CA THR A 21 3.62 6.54 3.56
C THR A 21 5.02 6.06 3.22
N LEU A 22 6.01 6.58 3.95
CA LEU A 22 7.41 6.19 3.83
C LEU A 22 7.78 5.24 4.96
N SER A 23 8.44 4.14 4.62
CA SER A 23 8.90 3.16 5.58
C SER A 23 10.41 2.95 5.47
N PRO A 24 11.10 2.64 6.58
CA PRO A 24 12.44 2.06 6.50
C PRO A 24 12.36 0.78 5.68
N GLY A 25 13.25 0.56 4.71
CA GLY A 25 13.11 -0.50 3.70
C GLY A 25 13.32 -1.95 4.18
N GLN A 26 13.19 -2.17 5.49
CA GLN A 26 13.07 -3.49 6.11
C GLN A 26 11.76 -3.66 6.88
N MET A 27 10.91 -2.62 6.90
CA MET A 27 9.61 -2.64 7.57
C MET A 27 8.62 -3.46 6.75
N HIS A 28 7.70 -4.14 7.44
CA HIS A 28 6.63 -4.85 6.76
C HIS A 28 5.68 -3.84 6.08
N GLU A 29 5.56 -3.91 4.77
CA GLU A 29 4.79 -2.93 3.98
C GLU A 29 3.26 -3.16 4.02
N LEU A 30 2.81 -4.33 4.47
CA LEU A 30 1.40 -4.71 4.48
C LEU A 30 0.54 -3.92 5.50
N PRO A 31 0.93 -3.76 6.78
CA PRO A 31 0.15 -2.98 7.73
C PRO A 31 0.01 -1.53 7.28
N SER A 32 1.06 -0.98 6.66
CA SER A 32 1.03 0.34 6.04
C SER A 32 0.01 0.40 4.89
N ALA A 33 -0.03 -0.61 4.03
CA ALA A 33 -1.01 -0.65 2.94
C ALA A 33 -2.47 -0.71 3.45
N TYR A 34 -2.77 -1.48 4.49
CA TYR A 34 -4.11 -1.46 5.11
C TYR A 34 -4.46 -0.11 5.70
N ALA A 35 -3.53 0.52 6.44
CA ALA A 35 -3.77 1.84 7.01
C ALA A 35 -4.08 2.89 5.94
N LEU A 36 -3.44 2.81 4.77
CA LEU A 36 -3.73 3.70 3.64
C LEU A 36 -5.10 3.43 3.00
N LEU A 37 -5.55 2.17 2.97
CA LEU A 37 -6.88 1.82 2.47
C LEU A 37 -7.98 2.28 3.45
N ASP A 38 -7.74 2.18 4.76
CA ASP A 38 -8.67 2.64 5.80
C ASP A 38 -8.82 4.17 5.82
N ASP A 39 -7.82 4.92 5.32
CA ASP A 39 -7.84 6.39 5.25
C ASP A 39 -8.56 6.93 4.00
N LEU A 40 -8.99 6.05 3.09
CA LEU A 40 -9.74 6.46 1.91
C LEU A 40 -11.13 6.99 2.29
N PRO A 41 -11.65 8.02 1.59
CA PRO A 41 -12.97 8.58 1.88
C PRO A 41 -14.12 7.57 1.66
N TYR A 42 -13.88 6.56 0.81
CA TYR A 42 -14.81 5.47 0.54
C TYR A 42 -14.05 4.15 0.36
N PRO A 43 -14.64 3.01 0.78
CA PRO A 43 -14.01 1.72 0.57
C PRO A 43 -13.91 1.39 -0.92
N PRO A 44 -12.75 0.92 -1.41
CA PRO A 44 -12.59 0.53 -2.81
C PRO A 44 -13.38 -0.75 -3.11
N THR A 45 -13.92 -0.85 -4.33
CA THR A 45 -14.65 -2.06 -4.77
C THR A 45 -13.70 -3.24 -5.02
N TYR A 46 -12.50 -2.95 -5.51
CA TYR A 46 -11.40 -3.90 -5.66
C TYR A 46 -10.08 -3.13 -5.54
N VAL A 47 -9.03 -3.81 -5.11
CA VAL A 47 -7.67 -3.25 -5.06
C VAL A 47 -6.79 -4.11 -5.96
N VAL A 48 -6.02 -3.45 -6.82
CA VAL A 48 -4.95 -4.10 -7.58
C VAL A 48 -3.64 -3.77 -6.87
N CYS A 49 -2.94 -4.80 -6.42
CA CYS A 49 -1.65 -4.64 -5.76
C CYS A 49 -0.54 -5.34 -6.56
N ASP A 50 0.70 -4.97 -6.28
CA ASP A 50 1.85 -5.68 -6.81
C ASP A 50 1.92 -7.15 -6.34
N ARG A 51 2.87 -7.90 -6.91
CA ARG A 51 3.08 -9.31 -6.59
C ARG A 51 3.52 -9.54 -5.14
N GLY A 52 4.19 -8.59 -4.50
CA GLY A 52 4.60 -8.67 -3.09
C GLY A 52 3.40 -8.74 -2.15
N TYR A 53 2.33 -8.04 -2.51
CA TYR A 53 1.04 -8.06 -1.79
C TYR A 53 0.10 -9.21 -2.19
N ALA A 54 0.35 -9.88 -3.31
CA ALA A 54 -0.53 -10.93 -3.86
C ALA A 54 -0.62 -12.24 -3.05
N SER A 55 0.14 -12.36 -1.95
CA SER A 55 0.25 -13.56 -1.12
C SER A 55 -0.95 -13.77 -0.18
N HIS A 56 -2.16 -14.00 -0.69
CA HIS A 56 -3.40 -14.24 0.09
C HIS A 56 -3.83 -13.14 1.09
N LYS A 57 -2.96 -12.18 1.42
CA LYS A 57 -3.18 -11.25 2.52
C LYS A 57 -4.36 -10.32 2.26
N PHE A 58 -4.49 -9.82 1.03
CA PHE A 58 -5.65 -9.01 0.62
C PHE A 58 -6.89 -9.80 0.16
N ARG A 59 -6.92 -11.14 0.33
CA ARG A 59 -8.02 -11.99 -0.17
C ARG A 59 -8.89 -12.60 0.93
N GLU A 60 -8.74 -12.17 2.19
CA GLU A 60 -9.62 -12.60 3.30
C GLU A 60 -10.98 -11.89 3.28
#